data_AF-A0A662D0X1-F1
#
_entry.id   AF-A0A662D0X1-F1
#
_cell.length_a   1.000
_cell.length_b   1.000
_cell.length_c   1.000
_cell.angle_alpha   90.00
_cell.angle_beta   90.00
_cell.angle_gamma   90.00
#
_symmetry.space_group_name_H-M   'P 1'
#
loop_
_entity.id
_entity.type
_entity.pdbx_description
1 polymer ?
#
loop_
_entity_poly.entity_id
_entity_poly.type
_entity_poly.pdbx_seq_one_letter_code
_entity_poly.pdbx_strand_id
1 'polypeptide(L)'
;MKRMFPERLNLTFRSEIVIVLFLFLITLVIRLIALDRIYLIARDGIHYISISRAFLSGSFLDGLSCPYPPLYPLLIATLGGNIGNMELAGKLINLILGSLTVIPIYLIGRSVY
;
A
#
# COMPACT_ATOMS: atom_id res chain seq x y z
N MET A 1 -30.31 29.89 1.11
CA MET A 1 -30.21 28.42 1.27
C MET A 1 -29.23 28.14 2.41
N LYS A 2 -29.73 27.84 3.61
CA LYS A 2 -28.90 27.65 4.82
C LYS A 2 -28.21 26.29 4.69
N ARG A 3 -26.90 26.26 4.41
CA ARG A 3 -26.13 25.01 4.44
C ARG A 3 -26.17 24.49 5.87
N MET A 4 -27.03 23.51 6.11
CA MET A 4 -27.10 22.74 7.34
C MET A 4 -25.91 21.77 7.34
N PHE A 5 -24.73 22.31 7.61
CA PHE A 5 -23.58 21.49 7.93
C PHE A 5 -23.89 20.79 9.26
N PRO A 6 -23.77 19.45 9.34
CA PRO A 6 -24.00 18.73 10.58
C PRO A 6 -23.04 19.25 11.66
N GLU A 7 -23.47 19.17 12.92
CA GLU A 7 -22.68 19.57 14.08
C GLU A 7 -21.27 19.00 13.99
N ARG A 8 -20.28 19.86 14.25
CA ARG A 8 -18.86 19.46 14.24
C ARG A 8 -18.70 18.33 15.25
N LEU A 9 -18.26 17.17 14.78
CA LEU A 9 -17.81 16.10 15.67
C LEU A 9 -16.57 16.63 16.39
N ASN A 10 -16.73 17.17 17.61
CA ASN A 10 -15.63 17.64 18.45
C ASN A 10 -14.84 16.42 18.95
N LEU A 11 -14.05 15.82 18.06
CA LEU A 11 -13.19 14.70 18.38
C LEU A 11 -11.96 15.19 19.14
N THR A 12 -11.63 14.48 20.20
CA THR A 12 -10.33 14.63 20.88
C THR A 12 -9.24 13.90 20.10
N PHE A 13 -7.99 14.33 20.23
CA PHE A 13 -6.83 13.67 19.61
C PHE A 13 -6.78 12.15 19.92
N ARG A 14 -7.15 11.76 21.14
CA ARG A 14 -7.21 10.34 21.54
C ARG A 14 -8.28 9.57 20.78
N SER A 15 -9.48 10.15 20.61
CA SER A 15 -10.54 9.52 19.81
C SER A 15 -10.19 9.43 18.33
N GLU A 16 -9.48 10.42 17.78
CA GLU A 16 -9.00 10.39 16.40
C GLU A 16 -8.04 9.23 16.15
N ILE A 17 -7.06 9.02 17.03
CA ILE A 17 -6.12 7.89 16.93
C ILE A 17 -6.88 6.56 16.96
N VAL A 18 -7.86 6.41 17.85
CA VAL A 18 -8.67 5.20 17.95
C VAL A 18 -9.45 4.96 16.65
N ILE A 19 -10.02 6.01 16.06
CA ILE A 19 -10.74 5.92 14.79
C ILE A 19 -9.79 5.49 13.67
N VAL A 20 -8.62 6.14 13.54
CA VAL A 20 -7.64 5.80 12.49
C VAL A 20 -7.13 4.37 12.66
N LEU A 21 -6.85 3.94 13.90
CA LEU A 21 -6.43 2.58 14.20
C LEU A 21 -7.53 1.57 13.84
N PHE A 22 -8.78 1.87 14.18
CA PHE A 22 -9.92 1.02 13.81
C PHE A 22 -10.08 0.89 12.30
N LEU A 23 -9.99 2.01 11.56
CA LEU A 23 -10.04 2.02 10.09
C LEU A 23 -8.86 1.25 9.46
N PHE A 24 -7.66 1.41 10.03
CA PHE A 24 -6.48 0.65 9.62
C PHE A 24 -6.69 -0.86 9.81
N LEU A 25 -7.19 -1.29 10.97
CA LEU A 25 -7.45 -2.70 11.26
C LEU A 25 -8.52 -3.29 10.33
N ILE A 26 -9.61 -2.57 10.07
CA ILE A 26 -10.62 -2.99 9.10
C ILE A 26 -10.00 -3.16 7.71
N THR A 27 -9.21 -2.17 7.28
CA THR A 27 -8.55 -2.19 5.96
C THR A 27 -7.58 -3.36 5.85
N LEU A 28 -6.81 -3.62 6.91
CA LEU A 28 -5.87 -4.74 6.97
C LEU A 28 -6.60 -6.09 6.89
N VAL A 29 -7.70 -6.28 7.64
CA VAL A 29 -8.49 -7.52 7.61
C VAL A 29 -9.09 -7.75 6.22
N ILE A 30 -9.69 -6.73 5.61
CA ILE A 30 -10.26 -6.85 4.26
C ILE A 30 -9.17 -7.24 3.26
N ARG A 31 -7.99 -6.62 3.34
CA ARG A 31 -6.86 -6.93 2.45
C ARG A 31 -6.27 -8.32 2.68
N LEU A 32 -6.23 -8.80 3.93
CA LEU A 32 -5.82 -10.19 4.23
C LEU A 32 -6.78 -11.21 3.63
N ILE A 33 -8.09 -10.99 3.76
CA ILE A 33 -9.11 -11.83 3.12
C ILE A 33 -8.94 -11.78 1.60
N ALA A 34 -8.72 -10.59 1.03
CA ALA A 34 -8.49 -10.44 -0.41
C ALA A 34 -7.23 -11.18 -0.90
N LEU A 35 -6.15 -11.17 -0.12
CA LEU A 35 -4.89 -11.84 -0.46
C LEU A 35 -5.02 -13.37 -0.52
N ASP A 36 -5.88 -13.95 0.33
CA ASP A 36 -6.19 -15.39 0.32
C ASP A 36 -7.22 -15.76 -0.76
N ARG A 37 -8.29 -14.97 -0.88
CA ARG A 37 -9.46 -15.32 -1.68
C ARG A 37 -9.40 -14.88 -3.15
N ILE A 38 -8.65 -13.82 -3.45
CA ILE A 38 -8.59 -13.27 -4.80
C ILE A 38 -7.33 -13.78 -5.48
N TYR A 39 -7.48 -14.85 -6.25
CA TYR A 39 -6.45 -15.35 -7.14
C TYR A 39 -6.37 -14.47 -8.40
N LEU A 40 -6.02 -13.19 -8.24
CA LEU A 40 -5.74 -12.33 -9.38
C LEU A 40 -4.30 -12.56 -9.81
N ILE A 41 -4.09 -13.18 -10.96
CA ILE A 41 -2.81 -13.10 -11.67
C ILE A 41 -2.72 -11.68 -12.21
N ALA A 42 -2.16 -10.77 -11.41
CA ALA A 42 -1.90 -9.41 -11.81
C ALA A 42 -0.94 -9.43 -13.00
N ARG A 43 -1.44 -9.11 -14.20
CA ARG A 43 -0.70 -9.23 -15.47
C ARG A 43 0.53 -8.31 -15.50
N ASP A 44 0.42 -7.18 -14.82
CA ASP A 44 1.48 -6.21 -14.54
C ASP A 44 2.49 -6.71 -13.48
N GLY A 45 2.07 -7.61 -12.59
CA GLY A 45 2.93 -8.20 -11.56
C GLY A 45 4.18 -8.88 -12.11
N ILE A 46 4.07 -9.49 -13.30
CA ILE A 46 5.22 -10.10 -13.99
C ILE A 46 6.31 -9.06 -14.30
N HIS A 47 5.92 -7.87 -14.75
CA HIS A 47 6.84 -6.78 -15.05
C HIS A 47 7.50 -6.24 -13.80
N TYR A 48 6.74 -6.04 -12.72
CA TYR A 48 7.33 -5.59 -11.46
C TYR A 48 8.32 -6.62 -10.91
N ILE A 49 8.01 -7.92 -10.98
CA ILE A 49 8.92 -8.98 -10.57
C ILE A 49 10.17 -9.02 -11.48
N SER A 50 10.04 -8.85 -12.80
CA SER A 50 11.20 -8.84 -13.70
C SER A 50 12.15 -7.66 -13.42
N ILE A 51 11.61 -6.47 -13.17
CA ILE A 51 12.40 -5.29 -12.78
C ILE A 51 13.07 -5.53 -11.42
N SER A 52 12.36 -6.16 -10.48
CA SER A 52 12.91 -6.51 -9.17
C SER A 52 14.10 -7.46 -9.27
N ARG A 53 14.05 -8.43 -10.20
CA ARG A 53 15.20 -9.30 -10.50
C ARG A 53 16.38 -8.52 -11.06
N ALA A 54 16.15 -7.58 -11.96
CA ALA A 54 17.20 -6.72 -12.50
C ALA A 54 17.87 -5.88 -11.39
N PHE A 55 17.10 -5.34 -10.45
CA PHE A 55 17.67 -4.65 -9.28
C PHE A 55 18.46 -5.59 -8.38
N LEU A 56 17.97 -6.80 -8.12
CA LEU A 56 18.66 -7.78 -7.29
C LEU A 56 19.97 -8.28 -7.94
N SER A 57 20.03 -8.36 -9.27
CA SER A 57 21.23 -8.77 -10.01
C SER A 57 22.27 -7.66 -10.18
N GLY A 58 22.00 -6.46 -9.68
CA GLY A 58 22.87 -5.29 -9.86
C GLY A 58 22.70 -4.57 -11.21
N SER A 59 21.79 -5.02 -12.06
CA SER A 59 21.45 -4.43 -13.37
C SER A 59 20.49 -3.24 -13.20
N PHE A 60 20.91 -2.20 -12.46
CA PHE A 60 20.05 -1.06 -12.12
C PHE A 60 19.58 -0.26 -13.34
N LEU A 61 20.45 -0.07 -14.34
CA LEU A 61 20.11 0.66 -15.57
C LEU A 61 18.99 -0.04 -16.34
N ASP A 62 19.05 -1.37 -16.45
CA ASP A 62 18.02 -2.17 -17.10
C ASP A 62 16.69 -2.05 -16.35
N GLY A 63 16.71 -2.13 -15.02
CA GLY A 63 15.52 -1.94 -14.19
C GLY A 63 14.89 -0.55 -14.32
N LEU A 64 15.70 0.50 -14.49
CA LEU A 64 15.25 1.88 -14.66
C LEU A 64 14.80 2.22 -16.09
N SER A 65 15.24 1.43 -17.08
CA SER A 65 14.87 1.62 -18.49
C SER A 65 13.41 1.23 -18.81
N CYS A 66 12.75 0.52 -17.89
CA CYS A 66 11.38 0.06 -18.05
C CYS A 66 10.37 1.21 -17.77
N PRO A 67 9.22 1.29 -18.46
CA PRO A 67 8.23 2.37 -18.27
C PRO A 67 7.46 2.31 -16.93
N TYR A 68 7.79 1.37 -16.05
CA TYR A 68 7.12 1.17 -14.77
C TYR A 68 7.83 1.94 -13.64
N PRO A 69 7.08 2.48 -12.66
CA PRO A 69 7.68 3.18 -11.52
C PRO A 69 8.65 2.26 -10.74
N PRO A 70 9.88 2.71 -10.44
CA PRO A 70 10.93 1.82 -9.92
C PRO A 70 10.84 1.55 -8.43
N LEU A 71 10.13 2.38 -7.66
CA LEU A 71 10.08 2.25 -6.19
C LEU A 71 9.50 0.90 -5.76
N TYR A 72 8.40 0.47 -6.37
CA TYR A 72 7.74 -0.77 -5.98
C TYR A 72 8.60 -2.02 -6.29
N PRO A 73 9.19 -2.16 -7.49
CA PRO A 73 10.19 -3.21 -7.76
C PRO A 73 11.42 -3.16 -6.86
N LEU A 74 11.89 -1.97 -6.47
CA LEU A 74 13.04 -1.86 -5.57
C LEU A 74 12.72 -2.45 -4.18
N LEU A 75 11.51 -2.17 -3.66
CA LEU A 75 11.05 -2.77 -2.41
C LEU A 75 10.87 -4.29 -2.53
N ILE A 76 10.36 -4.78 -3.67
CA ILE A 76 10.24 -6.22 -3.93
C ILE A 76 11.61 -6.86 -4.03
N ALA A 77 12.60 -6.22 -4.64
CA ALA A 77 13.95 -6.75 -4.74
C ALA A 77 14.57 -6.93 -3.34
N THR A 78 14.47 -5.94 -2.47
CA THR A 78 15.03 -6.01 -1.11
C THR A 78 14.34 -7.07 -0.26
N LEU A 79 13.01 -7.08 -0.21
CA LEU A 79 12.26 -8.03 0.62
C LEU A 79 12.26 -9.44 0.00
N GLY A 80 12.07 -9.54 -1.31
CA GLY A 80 11.99 -10.79 -2.05
C GLY A 80 13.35 -11.49 -2.17
N GLY A 81 14.45 -10.74 -2.22
CA GLY A 81 15.81 -11.31 -2.11
C GLY A 81 16.03 -12.00 -0.77
N ASN A 82 15.53 -11.42 0.32
CA ASN A 82 15.68 -11.99 1.67
C ASN A 82 14.76 -13.20 1.92
N ILE A 83 13.52 -13.15 1.42
CA ILE A 83 12.52 -14.23 1.61
C ILE A 83 12.70 -15.36 0.59
N GLY A 84 13.34 -15.10 -0.56
CA GLY A 84 13.45 -16.04 -1.68
C GLY A 84 12.17 -16.17 -2.51
N ASN A 85 11.13 -15.36 -2.22
CA ASN A 85 9.87 -15.35 -2.97
C ASN A 85 9.44 -13.91 -3.30
N MET A 86 9.68 -13.50 -4.54
CA MET A 86 9.36 -12.15 -5.00
C MET A 86 7.85 -11.88 -5.12
N GLU A 87 7.05 -12.89 -5.45
CA GLU A 87 5.60 -12.73 -5.53
C GLU A 87 5.01 -12.48 -4.14
N LEU A 88 5.43 -13.28 -3.15
CA LEU A 88 5.03 -13.09 -1.77
C LEU A 88 5.50 -11.73 -1.25
N ALA A 89 6.72 -11.31 -1.57
CA ALA A 89 7.23 -9.99 -1.20
C ALA A 89 6.36 -8.87 -1.78
N GLY A 90 6.00 -8.92 -3.07
CA GLY A 90 5.09 -7.94 -3.68
C GLY A 90 3.72 -7.91 -2.99
N LYS A 91 3.14 -9.08 -2.72
CA LYS A 91 1.88 -9.21 -1.97
C LYS A 91 1.95 -8.57 -0.59
N LEU A 92 3.03 -8.82 0.17
CA LEU A 92 3.25 -8.25 1.51
C LEU A 92 3.45 -6.73 1.47
N ILE A 93 4.24 -6.22 0.53
CA ILE A 93 4.46 -4.78 0.36
C ILE A 93 3.15 -4.07 0.03
N ASN A 94 2.37 -4.62 -0.90
CA ASN A 94 1.06 -4.07 -1.25
C ASN A 94 0.07 -4.12 -0.06
N LEU A 95 0.08 -5.20 0.71
CA LEU A 95 -0.71 -5.33 1.94
C LEU A 95 -0.37 -4.22 2.95
N ILE A 96 0.92 -4.01 3.22
CA ILE A 96 1.39 -3.01 4.19
C ILE A 96 1.12 -1.60 3.70
N LEU A 97 1.65 -1.21 2.53
CA LEU A 97 1.55 0.15 2.01
C LEU A 97 0.09 0.53 1.73
N GLY A 98 -0.68 -0.40 1.17
CA GLY A 98 -2.08 -0.16 0.90
C GLY A 98 -2.95 -0.05 2.16
N SER A 99 -2.55 -0.67 3.28
CA SER A 99 -3.22 -0.48 4.57
C SER A 99 -2.84 0.85 5.21
N LEU A 100 -1.57 1.27 5.05
CA LEU A 100 -1.08 2.57 5.54
C LEU A 100 -1.74 3.76 4.85
N THR A 101 -2.32 3.59 3.65
CA THR A 101 -3.04 4.65 2.91
C THR A 101 -4.19 5.29 3.71
N VAL A 102 -4.73 4.61 4.72
CA VAL A 102 -5.74 5.17 5.64
C VAL A 102 -5.22 6.46 6.32
N ILE A 103 -3.94 6.49 6.69
CA ILE A 103 -3.34 7.61 7.42
C ILE A 103 -3.32 8.89 6.58
N PRO A 104 -2.71 8.95 5.38
CA PRO A 104 -2.69 10.17 4.58
C PRO A 104 -4.10 10.60 4.15
N ILE A 105 -5.01 9.66 3.86
CA ILE A 105 -6.41 10.00 3.54
C ILE A 105 -7.08 10.70 4.74
N TYR A 106 -6.91 10.17 5.94
CA TYR A 106 -7.45 10.76 7.15
C TYR A 106 -6.87 12.17 7.39
N LEU A 107 -5.55 12.33 7.24
CA LEU A 107 -4.88 13.63 7.41
C LEU A 107 -5.36 14.66 6.38
N ILE A 108 -5.54 14.26 5.12
CA ILE A 108 -6.10 15.14 4.08
C ILE A 108 -7.53 15.54 4.45
N GLY A 109 -8.38 14.58 4.81
CA GLY A 109 -9.76 14.85 5.22
C GLY A 109 -9.83 15.84 6.38
N ARG A 110 -9.00 15.65 7.41
CA ARG A 110 -8.87 16.55 8.57
C ARG A 110 -8.35 17.94 8.20
N SER A 111 -7.50 18.05 7.18
CA SER A 111 -6.95 19.34 6.76
C SER A 111 -7.95 20.20 5.98
N VAL A 112 -8.92 19.56 5.31
CA VAL A 112 -9.88 20.21 4.42
C VAL A 112 -11.21 20.55 5.13
N TYR A 113 -11.63 19.70 6.08
CA TYR A 113 -12.93 19.80 6.77
C TYR A 113 -12.75 20.00 8.28
#